data_AF-A0A4S0MHY2-F1
#
_entry.id   AF-A0A4S0MHY2-F1
#
_cell.length_a   1.000
_cell.length_b   1.000
_cell.length_c   1.000
_cell.angle_alpha   90.00
_cell.angle_beta   90.00
_cell.angle_gamma   90.00
#
_symmetry.space_group_name_H-M   'P 1'
#
loop_
_entity.id
_entity.type
_entity.pdbx_description
1 polymer ?
#
loop_
_entity_poly.entity_id
_entity_poly.type
_entity_poly.pdbx_seq_one_letter_code
_entity_poly.pdbx_strand_id
1 'polypeptide(L)'
;TVNGVAISRKAIAAEVQNFPARNPGEGWRAATRALVIRELLLQEARRLDIAVEQRTDQDGRRETIEDALVRGLIEREVRVPEADEEMLRRFY
;
A
#
# COMPACT_ATOMS: atom_id res chain seq x y z
N THR A 1 16.11 3.43 7.99
CA THR A 1 15.40 2.30 8.61
C THR A 1 14.01 2.77 8.99
N VAL A 2 13.05 1.86 9.13
CA VAL A 2 11.68 2.11 9.57
C VAL A 2 11.45 1.24 10.81
N ASN A 3 11.36 1.84 12.00
CA ASN A 3 11.21 1.14 13.28
C ASN A 3 12.18 -0.05 13.45
N GLY A 4 13.45 0.14 13.07
CA GLY A 4 14.49 -0.90 13.15
C GLY A 4 14.63 -1.76 11.89
N VAL A 5 13.67 -1.75 10.97
CA VAL A 5 13.76 -2.50 9.69
C VAL A 5 14.54 -1.70 8.64
N ALA A 6 15.51 -2.32 7.98
CA ALA A 6 16.33 -1.66 6.97
C ALA A 6 15.69 -1.73 5.58
N ILE A 7 15.42 -0.57 4.98
CA ILE A 7 15.07 -0.46 3.56
C ILE A 7 16.38 -0.32 2.77
N SER A 8 16.77 -1.40 2.09
CA SER A 8 18.06 -1.45 1.39
C SER A 8 18.08 -0.55 0.14
N ARG A 9 19.27 -0.04 -0.23
CA ARG A 9 19.45 0.68 -1.51
C ARG A 9 19.07 -0.18 -2.72
N LYS A 10 19.29 -1.49 -2.65
CA LYS A 10 18.89 -2.44 -3.70
C LYS A 10 17.37 -2.47 -3.87
N ALA A 11 16.63 -2.52 -2.76
CA ALA A 11 15.16 -2.47 -2.79
C ALA A 11 14.67 -1.14 -3.39
N ILE A 12 15.25 -0.01 -2.98
CA ILE A 12 14.90 1.30 -3.56
C ILE A 12 15.20 1.33 -5.07
N ALA A 13 16.36 0.83 -5.50
CA ALA A 13 16.72 0.82 -6.92
C ALA A 13 15.79 -0.05 -7.78
N ALA A 14 15.33 -1.19 -7.25
CA ALA A 14 14.32 -2.03 -7.90
C ALA A 14 12.98 -1.29 -7.97
N GLU A 15 12.58 -0.65 -6.88
CA GLU A 15 11.30 0.06 -6.79
C GLU A 15 11.26 1.29 -7.69
N VAL A 16 12.37 2.01 -7.89
CA VAL A 16 12.47 3.19 -8.77
C VAL A 16 11.98 2.91 -10.20
N GLN A 17 12.11 1.66 -10.68
CA GLN A 17 11.59 1.29 -12.00
C GLN A 17 10.07 1.49 -12.13
N ASN A 18 9.34 1.50 -11.01
CA ASN A 18 7.90 1.71 -10.94
C ASN A 18 7.50 3.19 -10.82
N PHE A 19 8.47 4.13 -10.76
CA PHE A 19 8.22 5.56 -10.57
C PHE A 19 8.76 6.40 -11.73
N PRO A 20 8.01 6.52 -12.85
CA PRO A 20 8.32 7.48 -13.90
C PRO A 20 8.44 8.89 -13.31
N ALA A 21 9.56 9.56 -13.56
CA ALA A 21 9.87 10.85 -12.99
C ALA A 21 10.66 11.72 -13.97
N ARG A 22 10.60 13.05 -13.79
CA ARG A 22 11.29 14.01 -14.67
C ARG A 22 12.81 13.95 -14.53
N ASN A 23 13.29 13.48 -13.38
CA ASN A 23 14.70 13.26 -13.11
C ASN A 23 14.91 12.07 -12.15
N PRO A 24 16.10 11.46 -12.14
CA PRO A 24 16.38 10.30 -11.29
C PRO A 24 16.16 10.56 -9.78
N GLY A 25 16.45 11.77 -9.31
CA GLY A 25 16.31 12.13 -7.89
C GLY A 25 14.86 12.13 -7.40
N GLU A 26 13.92 12.55 -8.24
CA GLU A 26 12.49 12.46 -7.96
C GLU A 26 12.02 11.01 -7.86
N GLY A 27 12.38 10.17 -8.85
CA GLY A 27 12.04 8.74 -8.83
C GLY A 27 12.57 8.05 -7.59
N TRP A 28 13.82 8.34 -7.21
CA TRP A 28 14.44 7.82 -5.98
C TRP A 28 13.69 8.21 -4.71
N ARG A 29 13.30 9.49 -4.59
CA ARG A 29 12.52 9.95 -3.43
C ARG A 29 11.13 9.32 -3.38
N ALA A 30 10.47 9.17 -4.53
CA ALA A 30 9.15 8.57 -4.63
C ALA A 30 9.19 7.08 -4.24
N ALA A 31 10.12 6.32 -4.81
CA ALA A 31 10.34 4.91 -4.48
C ALA A 31 10.71 4.71 -3.01
N THR A 32 11.60 5.53 -2.47
CA THR A 32 11.95 5.48 -1.04
C THR A 32 10.72 5.70 -0.17
N ARG A 33 9.91 6.72 -0.49
CA ARG A 33 8.67 7.02 0.24
C ARG A 33 7.68 5.86 0.17
N ALA A 34 7.50 5.27 -1.02
CA ALA A 34 6.61 4.13 -1.21
C ALA A 34 7.02 2.93 -0.36
N LEU A 35 8.31 2.57 -0.33
CA LEU A 35 8.82 1.48 0.51
C LEU A 35 8.67 1.77 2.00
N VAL A 36 8.87 3.01 2.44
CA VAL A 36 8.64 3.41 3.83
C VAL A 36 7.17 3.25 4.22
N ILE A 37 6.25 3.70 3.37
CA ILE A 37 4.80 3.56 3.62
C ILE A 37 4.41 2.08 3.64
N ARG A 38 4.87 1.28 2.65
CA ARG A 38 4.62 -0.16 2.60
C ARG A 38 5.09 -0.85 3.88
N GLU A 39 6.30 -0.56 4.34
CA GLU A 39 6.84 -1.16 5.57
C GLU A 39 6.01 -0.77 6.81
N LEU A 40 5.59 0.49 6.94
CA LEU A 40 4.72 0.92 8.04
C LEU A 40 3.36 0.19 8.02
N LEU A 41 2.74 0.03 6.85
CA LEU A 41 1.48 -0.69 6.70
C LEU A 41 1.66 -2.19 7.06
N LEU A 42 2.76 -2.81 6.65
CA LEU A 42 3.04 -4.20 7.00
C LEU A 42 3.29 -4.39 8.49
N GLN A 43 4.01 -3.47 9.13
CA GLN A 43 4.19 -3.50 10.59
C GLN A 43 2.85 -3.36 11.31
N GLU A 44 1.98 -2.48 10.83
CA GLU A 44 0.66 -2.27 11.42
C GLU A 44 -0.25 -3.48 11.22
N ALA A 45 -0.29 -4.07 10.03
CA ALA A 45 -1.03 -5.30 9.76
C ALA A 45 -0.60 -6.46 10.67
N ARG A 46 0.71 -6.60 10.91
CA ARG A 46 1.26 -7.61 11.84
C ARG A 46 0.90 -7.28 13.30
N ARG A 47 1.03 -6.02 13.72
CA ARG A 47 0.67 -5.56 15.08
C ARG A 47 -0.79 -5.86 15.40
N LEU A 48 -1.64 -5.80 14.38
CA LEU A 48 -3.08 -6.00 14.46
C LEU A 48 -3.54 -7.43 14.20
N ASP A 49 -2.60 -8.36 13.96
CA ASP A 49 -2.82 -9.77 13.65
C ASP A 49 -3.86 -9.99 12.53
N ILE A 50 -3.68 -9.27 11.42
CA ILE A 50 -4.58 -9.35 10.27
C ILE A 50 -4.44 -10.72 9.59
N ALA A 51 -5.48 -11.55 9.69
CA ALA A 51 -5.59 -12.79 8.96
C ALA A 51 -6.08 -12.53 7.52
N VAL A 52 -5.30 -12.98 6.54
CA VAL A 52 -5.60 -12.80 5.10
C VAL A 52 -5.38 -14.08 4.33
N GLU A 53 -6.28 -14.35 3.39
CA GLU A 53 -6.07 -15.32 2.33
C GLU A 53 -5.64 -14.61 1.05
N GLN A 54 -4.69 -15.22 0.33
CA GLN A 54 -4.24 -14.71 -0.96
C GLN A 54 -5.32 -14.92 -2.02
N ARG A 55 -5.76 -13.83 -2.66
CA ARG A 55 -6.68 -13.80 -3.79
C ARG A 55 -5.93 -13.95 -5.11
N THR A 56 -6.65 -14.42 -6.11
CA THR A 56 -6.20 -14.49 -7.50
C THR A 56 -6.99 -13.49 -8.33
N ASP A 57 -6.31 -12.73 -9.19
CA ASP A 57 -6.95 -11.79 -10.10
C ASP A 57 -7.63 -12.50 -11.29
N GLN A 58 -8.28 -11.71 -12.16
CA GLN A 58 -9.01 -12.20 -13.34
C GLN A 58 -8.09 -12.86 -14.38
N ASP A 59 -6.80 -12.55 -14.35
CA ASP A 59 -5.78 -13.09 -15.25
C ASP A 59 -5.07 -14.32 -14.63
N GLY A 60 -5.52 -14.80 -13.47
CA GLY A 60 -4.93 -15.96 -12.80
C GLY A 60 -3.67 -15.65 -11.99
N ARG A 61 -3.30 -14.38 -11.78
CA ARG A 61 -2.15 -14.00 -10.95
C ARG A 61 -2.54 -14.02 -9.48
N ARG A 62 -1.72 -14.69 -8.67
CA ARG A 62 -1.90 -14.75 -7.21
C ARG A 62 -1.21 -13.57 -6.55
N GLU A 63 -1.93 -12.86 -5.68
CA GLU A 63 -1.37 -11.74 -4.91
C GLU A 63 -0.25 -12.21 -3.98
N THR A 64 0.69 -11.31 -3.64
CA THR A 64 1.71 -11.63 -2.62
C THR A 64 1.11 -11.58 -1.22
N ILE A 65 1.76 -12.24 -0.25
CA ILE A 65 1.31 -12.17 1.15
C ILE A 65 1.35 -10.74 1.70
N GLU A 66 2.32 -9.94 1.27
CA GLU A 66 2.42 -8.53 1.66
C GLU A 66 1.25 -7.71 1.11
N ASP A 67 0.90 -7.89 -0.16
CA ASP A 67 -0.23 -7.19 -0.76
C ASP A 67 -1.56 -7.63 -0.11
N ALA A 68 -1.69 -8.93 0.21
CA ALA A 68 -2.85 -9.45 0.95
C ALA A 68 -2.98 -8.80 2.35
N LEU A 69 -1.88 -8.65 3.08
CA LEU A 69 -1.84 -8.02 4.41
C LEU A 69 -2.23 -6.54 4.33
N VAL A 70 -1.69 -5.80 3.37
CA VAL A 70 -2.02 -4.39 3.17
C VAL A 70 -3.50 -4.24 2.79
N ARG A 71 -4.02 -5.10 1.91
CA ARG A 71 -5.44 -5.13 1.55
C ARG A 71 -6.32 -5.39 2.76
N GLY A 72 -6.01 -6.41 3.56
CA GLY A 72 -6.76 -6.74 4.77
C GLY A 72 -6.74 -5.62 5.81
N LEU A 73 -5.60 -4.93 5.96
CA LEU A 73 -5.51 -3.75 6.83
C LEU A 73 -6.43 -2.62 6.35
N ILE A 74 -6.42 -2.32 5.05
CA ILE A 74 -7.28 -1.30 4.45
C ILE A 74 -8.76 -1.67 4.63
N GLU A 75 -9.14 -2.91 4.30
CA GLU A 75 -10.52 -3.42 4.46
C GLU A 75 -11.02 -3.29 5.90
N ARG A 76 -10.13 -3.43 6.90
CA ARG A 76 -10.49 -3.33 8.31
C ARG A 76 -10.56 -1.90 8.86
N GLU A 77 -9.58 -1.07 8.51
CA GLU A 77 -9.40 0.25 9.14
C GLU A 77 -10.03 1.39 8.33
N VAL A 78 -10.20 1.23 7.01
CA VAL A 78 -10.79 2.27 6.16
C VAL A 78 -12.31 2.14 6.16
N ARG A 79 -12.97 3.08 6.83
CA ARG A 79 -14.43 3.24 6.78
C ARG A 79 -14.82 4.12 5.60
N VAL A 80 -15.56 3.56 4.65
CA VAL A 80 -16.18 4.34 3.57
C VAL A 80 -17.52 4.88 4.10
N PRO A 81 -17.73 6.20 4.17
CA PRO A 81 -19.02 6.74 4.55
C PRO A 81 -20.05 6.42 3.46
N GLU A 82 -21.22 5.91 3.86
CA GLU A 82 -22.37 5.85 2.96
C GLU A 82 -22.87 7.27 2.73
N ALA A 83 -23.05 7.65 1.46
CA ALA A 83 -23.72 8.91 1.14
C ALA A 83 -25.19 8.77 1.56
N ASP A 84 -25.63 9.62 2.49
CA ASP A 84 -27.05 9.72 2.80
C ASP A 84 -27.82 10.38 1.63
N GLU A 85 -29.13 10.13 1.55
CA GLU A 85 -29.98 10.72 0.51
C GLU A 85 -29.97 12.26 0.52
N GLU A 86 -29.66 12.86 1.68
CA GLU A 86 -29.58 14.31 1.84
C GLU A 86 -28.34 14.90 1.15
N MET A 87 -27.21 14.20 1.21
CA MET A 87 -25.97 14.56 0.53
C MET A 87 -26.08 14.38 -1.00
N LEU A 88 -26.84 13.39 -1.48
CA LEU A 88 -27.14 13.23 -2.92
C LEU A 88 -27.98 14.40 -3.48
N ARG A 89 -28.93 14.93 -2.69
CA ARG A 89 -29.80 16.04 -3.11
C ARG A 89 -29.08 17.40 -3.16
N ARG A 90 -27.90 17.52 -2.55
CA ARG A 90 -27.13 18.77 -2.51
C ARG A 90 -26.27 19.02 -3.76
N PHE A 91 -26.08 17.99 -4.59
CA PHE A 91 -25.29 18.04 -5.81
C PHE A 91 -26.13 18.06 -7.11
N TYR A 92 -27.46 18.11 -7.00
CA TYR A 92 -28.41 18.38 -8.08
C TYR A 92 -29.03 19.77 -7.90
#